data_AF-A0A2D6E5I6-F1
#
_entry.id   AF-A0A2D6E5I6-F1
#
_cell.length_a   1.000
_cell.length_b   1.000
_cell.length_c   1.000
_cell.angle_alpha   90.00
_cell.angle_beta   90.00
_cell.angle_gamma   90.00
#
_symmetry.space_group_name_H-M   'P 1'
#
loop_
_entity.id
_entity.type
_entity.pdbx_description
1 polymer ?
#
loop_
_entity_poly.entity_id
_entity_poly.type
_entity_poly.pdbx_seq_one_letter_code
_entity_poly.pdbx_strand_id
1 'polypeptide(L)'
;MSAIAVYPPSGSSGELQFVNSSGLLDAAQCFWDSSKSKLFVSGNLEVLGTETVIDTQHLQIEDAIIGLGSGSAGEGSPGDRGLVFLISGETNPSFYWDESESEFRLSRVTNVPGDSSFNDPVGAGEGGYQRFRAGSIFSDTAEFSSGLSGSLTQLTDGKPYLVSGAAISITTGSSGSVIISAASTVRKHVYEITSSHEAQSPVTIPNLDVSDVDSNPDKIDVFVNGQLMTSGTLKDYVLSGESDKVEFYFNLLSDDIITVRTY
;
A
#
# COMPACT_ATOMS: atom_id res chain seq x y z
N MET A 1 -69.96 -6.62 -0.14
CA MET A 1 -69.06 -7.79 -0.20
C MET A 1 -68.84 -8.07 -1.67
N SER A 2 -67.85 -7.42 -2.28
CA SER A 2 -67.61 -7.57 -3.71
C SER A 2 -66.87 -8.89 -3.90
N ALA A 3 -67.60 -9.92 -4.31
CA ALA A 3 -67.02 -11.22 -4.59
C ALA A 3 -66.04 -11.12 -5.76
N ILE A 4 -64.90 -11.81 -5.64
CA ILE A 4 -64.05 -12.15 -6.78
C ILE A 4 -64.93 -12.90 -7.78
N ALA A 5 -65.16 -12.30 -8.94
CA ALA A 5 -65.82 -12.98 -10.05
C ALA A 5 -64.75 -13.78 -10.80
N VAL A 6 -64.62 -15.06 -10.47
CA VAL A 6 -63.87 -16.01 -11.31
C VAL A 6 -64.73 -16.24 -12.56
N TYR A 7 -64.38 -15.60 -13.67
CA TYR A 7 -65.05 -15.84 -14.95
C TYR A 7 -64.71 -17.26 -15.42
N PRO A 8 -65.67 -18.06 -15.96
CA PRO A 8 -65.34 -19.35 -16.53
C PRO A 8 -64.32 -19.16 -17.67
N PRO A 9 -63.24 -19.96 -17.72
CA PRO A 9 -62.17 -19.76 -18.69
C PRO A 9 -62.74 -19.93 -20.11
N SER A 10 -62.80 -18.84 -20.88
CA SER A 10 -63.22 -18.84 -22.29
C SER A 10 -62.05 -18.76 -23.26
N GLY A 11 -60.81 -18.84 -22.76
CA GLY A 11 -59.58 -18.93 -23.53
C GLY A 11 -58.49 -19.61 -22.69
N SER A 12 -57.48 -20.18 -23.33
CA SER A 12 -56.48 -21.12 -22.78
C SER A 12 -55.51 -20.56 -21.72
N SER A 13 -55.85 -19.50 -20.99
CA SER A 13 -54.98 -18.89 -19.98
C SER A 13 -55.83 -18.54 -18.76
N GLY A 14 -55.53 -19.18 -17.61
CA GLY A 14 -56.09 -18.77 -16.32
C GLY A 14 -55.59 -17.39 -15.95
N GLU A 15 -56.40 -16.36 -16.21
CA GLU A 15 -56.06 -14.97 -15.95
C GLU A 15 -56.60 -14.55 -14.57
N LEU A 16 -55.70 -14.15 -13.65
CA LEU A 16 -56.09 -13.50 -12.40
C LEU A 16 -56.20 -12.00 -12.69
N GLN A 17 -57.42 -11.54 -12.99
CA GLN A 17 -57.67 -10.19 -13.49
C GLN A 17 -58.33 -9.32 -12.41
N PHE A 18 -57.64 -8.27 -11.95
CA PHE A 18 -58.23 -7.27 -11.06
C PHE A 18 -58.94 -6.21 -11.91
N VAL A 19 -60.26 -6.17 -11.82
CA VAL A 19 -61.08 -5.10 -12.41
C VAL A 19 -61.15 -3.92 -11.48
N ASN A 20 -61.14 -2.70 -12.03
CA ASN A 20 -61.38 -1.49 -11.25
C ASN A 20 -62.84 -1.45 -10.73
N SER A 21 -63.18 -0.43 -9.92
CA SER A 21 -64.51 -0.27 -9.34
C SER A 21 -65.65 -0.13 -10.36
N SER A 22 -65.32 0.10 -11.64
CA SER A 22 -66.27 0.19 -12.75
C SER A 22 -66.38 -1.10 -13.56
N GLY A 23 -65.73 -2.19 -13.12
CA GLY A 23 -65.74 -3.49 -13.82
C GLY A 23 -64.90 -3.51 -15.10
N LEU A 24 -64.11 -2.46 -15.33
CA LEU A 24 -63.17 -2.37 -16.45
C LEU A 24 -61.81 -2.90 -16.01
N LEU A 25 -61.04 -3.40 -16.97
CA LEU A 25 -59.66 -3.83 -16.71
C LEU A 25 -58.85 -2.63 -16.23
N ASP A 26 -58.13 -2.80 -15.13
CA ASP A 26 -57.22 -1.77 -14.64
C ASP A 26 -56.01 -1.62 -15.59
N ALA A 27 -55.43 -0.42 -15.68
CA ALA A 27 -54.31 -0.15 -16.58
C ALA A 27 -53.00 -0.83 -16.12
N ALA A 28 -52.89 -1.10 -14.82
CA ALA A 28 -51.86 -1.96 -14.24
C ALA A 28 -52.29 -3.43 -14.39
N GLN A 29 -51.60 -4.17 -15.25
CA GLN A 29 -51.91 -5.55 -15.57
C GLN A 29 -50.83 -6.44 -14.95
N CYS A 30 -51.26 -7.33 -14.06
CA CYS A 30 -50.53 -8.53 -13.71
C CYS A 30 -51.13 -9.67 -14.52
N PHE A 31 -50.42 -10.18 -15.52
CA PHE A 31 -50.99 -11.20 -16.42
C PHE A 31 -49.95 -12.22 -16.88
N TRP A 32 -50.41 -13.45 -17.09
CA TRP A 32 -49.59 -14.52 -17.65
C TRP A 32 -49.70 -14.53 -19.19
N ASP A 33 -48.59 -14.28 -19.87
CA ASP A 33 -48.46 -14.43 -21.32
C ASP A 33 -48.03 -15.86 -21.65
N SER A 34 -48.98 -16.71 -22.02
CA SER A 34 -48.73 -18.12 -22.36
C SER A 34 -47.90 -18.31 -23.62
N SER A 35 -47.81 -17.30 -24.50
CA SER A 35 -46.96 -17.36 -25.69
C SER A 35 -45.47 -17.16 -25.36
N LYS A 36 -45.20 -16.45 -24.26
CA LYS A 36 -43.84 -16.18 -23.76
C LYS A 36 -43.48 -16.97 -22.51
N SER A 37 -44.46 -17.65 -21.91
CA SER A 37 -44.37 -18.32 -20.60
C SER A 37 -43.84 -17.39 -19.50
N LYS A 38 -44.40 -16.18 -19.42
CA LYS A 38 -43.95 -15.14 -18.48
C LYS A 38 -45.13 -14.48 -17.77
N LEU A 39 -44.93 -14.18 -16.49
CA LEU A 39 -45.75 -13.23 -15.77
C LEU A 39 -45.24 -11.82 -16.07
N PHE A 40 -46.14 -10.91 -16.44
CA PHE A 40 -45.86 -9.49 -16.61
C PHE A 40 -46.56 -8.70 -15.51
N VAL A 41 -45.84 -7.77 -14.90
CA VAL A 41 -46.38 -6.75 -13.98
C VAL A 41 -46.06 -5.40 -14.61
N SER A 42 -47.07 -4.68 -15.10
CA SER A 42 -46.84 -3.41 -15.83
C SER A 42 -46.67 -2.19 -14.91
N GLY A 43 -46.87 -2.35 -13.60
CA GLY A 43 -46.64 -1.32 -12.57
C GLY A 43 -45.57 -1.73 -11.55
N ASN A 44 -45.53 -1.04 -10.41
CA ASN A 44 -44.62 -1.37 -9.32
C ASN A 44 -45.02 -2.70 -8.67
N LEU A 45 -44.03 -3.45 -8.19
CA LEU A 45 -44.23 -4.57 -7.29
C LEU A 45 -43.85 -4.15 -5.87
N GLU A 46 -44.84 -4.05 -4.98
CA GLU A 46 -44.63 -3.88 -3.55
C GLU A 46 -45.03 -5.18 -2.82
N VAL A 47 -44.12 -5.73 -2.02
CA VAL A 47 -44.36 -6.97 -1.26
C VAL A 47 -44.51 -6.63 0.21
N LEU A 48 -45.74 -6.69 0.72
CA LEU A 48 -46.06 -6.52 2.14
C LEU A 48 -45.91 -7.86 2.87
N GLY A 49 -44.66 -8.25 3.11
CA GLY A 49 -44.28 -9.47 3.81
C GLY A 49 -42.86 -9.33 4.37
N THR A 50 -42.43 -10.33 5.14
CA THR A 50 -41.09 -10.32 5.77
C THR A 50 -40.02 -11.00 4.92
N GLU A 51 -40.39 -11.69 3.84
CA GLU A 51 -39.46 -12.45 2.99
C GLU A 51 -39.94 -12.47 1.54
N THR A 52 -38.98 -12.41 0.60
CA THR A 52 -39.18 -12.71 -0.82
C THR A 52 -38.12 -13.71 -1.24
N VAL A 53 -38.54 -14.87 -1.74
CA VAL A 53 -37.64 -15.92 -2.25
C VAL A 53 -37.69 -15.91 -3.77
N ILE A 54 -36.54 -15.74 -4.42
CA ILE A 54 -36.39 -15.79 -5.87
C ILE A 54 -35.39 -16.88 -6.22
N ASP A 55 -35.91 -18.02 -6.71
CA ASP A 55 -35.09 -19.13 -7.20
C ASP A 55 -35.03 -19.05 -8.74
N THR A 56 -33.94 -18.50 -9.24
CA THR A 56 -33.67 -18.33 -10.67
C THR A 56 -32.21 -18.58 -10.96
N GLN A 57 -31.91 -19.07 -12.16
CA GLN A 57 -30.53 -19.16 -12.65
C GLN A 57 -29.94 -17.77 -12.95
N HIS A 58 -30.79 -16.78 -13.26
CA HIS A 58 -30.39 -15.44 -13.63
C HIS A 58 -31.32 -14.40 -13.01
N LEU A 59 -30.75 -13.53 -12.18
CA LEU A 59 -31.38 -12.31 -11.70
C LEU A 59 -30.69 -11.12 -12.36
N GLN A 60 -31.44 -10.32 -13.11
CA GLN A 60 -30.96 -9.10 -13.74
C GLN A 60 -31.69 -7.92 -13.10
N ILE A 61 -30.92 -6.95 -12.63
CA ILE A 61 -31.39 -5.68 -12.07
C ILE A 61 -30.81 -4.58 -12.95
N GLU A 62 -31.67 -3.80 -13.58
CA GLU A 62 -31.27 -2.69 -14.46
C GLU A 62 -31.00 -1.39 -13.68
N ASP A 63 -31.42 -1.35 -12.41
CA ASP A 63 -31.29 -0.16 -11.59
C ASP A 63 -29.83 0.19 -11.27
N ALA A 64 -29.53 1.49 -11.31
CA ALA A 64 -28.20 1.99 -10.94
C ALA A 64 -27.91 1.87 -9.43
N ILE A 65 -28.96 1.81 -8.60
CA ILE A 65 -28.86 1.76 -7.14
C ILE A 65 -29.78 0.65 -6.63
N ILE A 66 -29.23 -0.21 -5.78
CA ILE A 66 -29.99 -1.18 -4.99
C ILE A 66 -29.98 -0.67 -3.55
N GLY A 67 -31.15 -0.22 -3.08
CA GLY A 67 -31.34 0.19 -1.69
C GLY A 67 -31.45 -1.01 -0.77
N LEU A 68 -30.73 -0.99 0.36
CA LEU A 68 -30.84 -1.97 1.44
C LEU A 68 -31.28 -1.27 2.72
N GLY A 69 -32.08 -1.95 3.54
CA GLY A 69 -32.51 -1.40 4.83
C GLY A 69 -33.65 -0.37 4.76
N SER A 70 -34.30 -0.19 3.61
CA SER A 70 -35.53 0.59 3.46
C SER A 70 -36.74 -0.34 3.39
N GLY A 71 -37.78 -0.06 4.18
CA GLY A 71 -39.07 -0.77 4.15
C GLY A 71 -40.22 0.10 3.67
N SER A 72 -41.43 -0.46 3.61
CA SER A 72 -42.66 0.27 3.23
C SER A 72 -43.04 1.40 4.20
N ALA A 73 -42.39 1.47 5.37
CA ALA A 73 -42.53 2.54 6.36
C ALA A 73 -41.40 3.60 6.30
N GLY A 74 -40.48 3.51 5.34
CA GLY A 74 -39.33 4.43 5.20
C GLY A 74 -37.98 3.76 5.48
N GLU A 75 -36.96 4.60 5.74
CA GLU A 75 -35.61 4.15 6.10
C GLU A 75 -35.63 3.39 7.42
N GLY A 76 -35.00 2.22 7.46
CA GLY A 76 -34.83 1.44 8.69
C GLY A 76 -33.82 2.10 9.64
N SER A 77 -33.87 1.71 10.93
CA SER A 77 -32.90 2.18 11.93
C SER A 77 -31.45 1.91 11.49
N PRO A 78 -30.47 2.74 11.91
CA PRO A 78 -29.06 2.46 11.68
C PRO A 78 -28.68 1.06 12.15
N GLY A 79 -27.85 0.39 11.37
CA GLY A 79 -27.38 -0.96 11.65
C GLY A 79 -26.80 -1.60 10.40
N ASP A 80 -26.22 -2.78 10.59
CA ASP A 80 -25.43 -3.43 9.55
C ASP A 80 -26.28 -3.87 8.35
N ARG A 81 -25.75 -3.68 7.14
CA ARG A 81 -26.43 -4.02 5.88
C ARG A 81 -25.42 -4.53 4.87
N GLY A 82 -25.80 -5.53 4.08
CA GLY A 82 -24.91 -6.05 3.05
C GLY A 82 -25.42 -7.31 2.38
N LEU A 83 -24.47 -8.00 1.76
CA LEU A 83 -24.68 -9.22 1.01
C LEU A 83 -24.00 -10.39 1.71
N VAL A 84 -24.69 -11.53 1.77
CA VAL A 84 -24.16 -12.80 2.27
C VAL A 84 -24.23 -13.83 1.15
N PHE A 85 -23.11 -14.53 0.92
CA PHE A 85 -22.97 -15.53 -0.12
C PHE A 85 -23.08 -16.93 0.51
N LEU A 86 -24.26 -17.53 0.44
CA LEU A 86 -24.57 -18.80 1.12
C LEU A 86 -23.81 -19.97 0.49
N ILE A 87 -23.12 -20.74 1.33
CA ILE A 87 -22.40 -21.96 0.96
C ILE A 87 -22.54 -23.03 2.06
N SER A 88 -22.23 -24.29 1.72
CA SER A 88 -22.31 -25.41 2.66
C SER A 88 -20.95 -25.80 3.23
N GLY A 89 -20.88 -26.09 4.53
CA GLY A 89 -19.72 -26.73 5.16
C GLY A 89 -18.70 -25.78 5.79
N GLU A 90 -18.92 -24.46 5.70
CA GLU A 90 -18.08 -23.42 6.29
C GLU A 90 -18.90 -22.11 6.45
N THR A 91 -18.30 -21.06 7.01
CA THR A 91 -18.94 -19.74 7.18
C THR A 91 -19.15 -19.03 5.84
N ASN A 92 -20.23 -18.27 5.68
CA ASN A 92 -20.59 -17.61 4.43
C ASN A 92 -19.70 -16.38 4.17
N PRO A 93 -19.07 -16.22 2.99
CA PRO A 93 -18.47 -14.96 2.60
C PRO A 93 -19.50 -13.83 2.63
N SER A 94 -19.05 -12.62 2.91
CA SER A 94 -19.92 -11.44 2.93
C SER A 94 -19.22 -10.17 2.46
N PHE A 95 -20.04 -9.20 2.09
CA PHE A 95 -19.66 -7.80 1.97
C PHE A 95 -20.74 -6.94 2.62
N TYR A 96 -20.42 -6.24 3.71
CA TYR A 96 -21.41 -5.49 4.48
C TYR A 96 -20.83 -4.24 5.12
N TRP A 97 -21.70 -3.28 5.42
CA TRP A 97 -21.43 -2.14 6.28
C TRP A 97 -21.61 -2.55 7.73
N ASP A 98 -20.62 -2.29 8.58
CA ASP A 98 -20.74 -2.31 10.03
C ASP A 98 -20.99 -0.89 10.54
N GLU A 99 -22.17 -0.67 11.12
CA GLU A 99 -22.56 0.64 11.64
C GLU A 99 -21.84 0.99 12.95
N SER A 100 -21.52 0.00 13.78
CA SER A 100 -20.88 0.20 15.07
C SER A 100 -19.42 0.64 14.96
N GLU A 101 -18.72 0.15 13.93
CA GLU A 101 -17.31 0.50 13.64
C GLU A 101 -17.17 1.47 12.45
N SER A 102 -18.27 1.82 11.78
CA SER A 102 -18.31 2.77 10.64
C SER A 102 -17.42 2.37 9.46
N GLU A 103 -17.47 1.10 9.06
CA GLU A 103 -16.62 0.57 7.99
C GLU A 103 -17.30 -0.48 7.11
N PHE A 104 -16.79 -0.64 5.89
CA PHE A 104 -17.13 -1.78 5.05
C PHE A 104 -16.23 -2.97 5.34
N ARG A 105 -16.82 -4.16 5.37
CA ARG A 105 -16.13 -5.41 5.68
C ARG A 105 -16.29 -6.44 4.60
N LEU A 106 -15.16 -7.07 4.29
CA LEU A 106 -15.08 -8.34 3.58
C LEU A 106 -14.71 -9.39 4.62
N SER A 107 -15.64 -10.23 5.03
CA SER A 107 -15.40 -11.21 6.07
C SER A 107 -16.14 -12.52 5.79
N ARG A 108 -16.03 -13.48 6.71
CA ARG A 108 -16.94 -14.63 6.74
C ARG A 108 -17.88 -14.50 7.93
N VAL A 109 -19.13 -14.84 7.73
CA VAL A 109 -20.21 -14.72 8.70
C VAL A 109 -20.96 -16.05 8.81
N THR A 110 -21.68 -16.28 9.89
CA THR A 110 -22.60 -17.44 9.97
C THR A 110 -24.02 -17.06 9.54
N ASN A 111 -24.23 -15.81 9.14
CA ASN A 111 -25.55 -15.30 8.80
C ASN A 111 -26.25 -16.11 7.70
N VAL A 112 -27.56 -16.25 7.83
CA VAL A 112 -28.47 -16.85 6.85
C VAL A 112 -29.71 -15.95 6.64
N PRO A 113 -30.51 -16.14 5.57
CA PRO A 113 -31.76 -15.40 5.39
C PRO A 113 -32.66 -15.55 6.63
N GLY A 114 -33.16 -14.42 7.14
CA GLY A 114 -33.99 -14.36 8.35
C GLY A 114 -33.27 -13.85 9.60
N ASP A 115 -31.94 -13.83 9.63
CA ASP A 115 -31.20 -13.20 10.72
C ASP A 115 -31.41 -11.68 10.74
N SER A 116 -31.52 -11.08 11.94
CA SER A 116 -31.82 -9.65 12.10
C SER A 116 -30.58 -8.76 12.26
N SER A 117 -29.38 -9.33 12.29
CA SER A 117 -28.12 -8.61 12.44
C SER A 117 -26.95 -9.40 11.85
N PHE A 118 -25.96 -8.72 11.27
CA PHE A 118 -24.72 -9.37 10.90
C PHE A 118 -23.99 -9.87 12.14
N ASN A 119 -23.42 -11.07 12.10
CA ASN A 119 -22.61 -11.57 13.19
C ASN A 119 -21.14 -11.22 12.92
N ASP A 120 -20.73 -10.11 13.51
CA ASP A 120 -19.38 -9.58 13.39
C ASP A 120 -18.32 -10.63 13.80
N PRO A 121 -17.38 -11.00 12.92
CA PRO A 121 -16.25 -11.84 13.28
C PRO A 121 -15.17 -11.06 14.05
N VAL A 122 -14.80 -11.58 15.22
CA VAL A 122 -13.89 -10.94 16.21
C VAL A 122 -12.40 -10.89 15.78
N GLY A 123 -12.06 -11.07 14.49
CA GLY A 123 -10.69 -10.91 13.98
C GLY A 123 -10.33 -11.80 12.79
N ALA A 124 -9.09 -11.71 12.31
CA ALA A 124 -8.59 -12.35 11.07
C ALA A 124 -8.39 -13.90 11.10
N GLY A 125 -9.00 -14.62 12.05
CA GLY A 125 -8.92 -16.08 12.20
C GLY A 125 -9.88 -16.88 11.30
N GLU A 126 -10.08 -18.18 11.56
CA GLU A 126 -11.15 -18.96 10.90
C GLU A 126 -12.51 -18.30 11.18
N GLY A 127 -13.15 -17.77 10.14
CA GLY A 127 -14.33 -16.90 10.25
C GLY A 127 -14.05 -15.40 10.12
N GLY A 128 -12.81 -14.98 9.90
CA GLY A 128 -12.38 -13.58 9.94
C GLY A 128 -12.46 -12.77 8.65
N TYR A 129 -11.81 -11.59 8.68
CA TYR A 129 -11.61 -10.74 7.50
C TYR A 129 -10.95 -11.49 6.34
N GLN A 130 -11.44 -11.24 5.13
CA GLN A 130 -11.02 -11.90 3.90
C GLN A 130 -10.04 -11.05 3.10
N ARG A 131 -9.23 -11.71 2.27
CA ARG A 131 -8.29 -11.01 1.37
C ARG A 131 -9.03 -10.33 0.23
N PHE A 132 -8.67 -9.08 -0.06
CA PHE A 132 -9.11 -8.36 -1.25
C PHE A 132 -8.02 -8.37 -2.32
N ARG A 133 -8.33 -8.89 -3.52
CA ARG A 133 -7.42 -8.86 -4.68
C ARG A 133 -7.85 -7.73 -5.61
N ALA A 134 -7.09 -6.64 -5.64
CA ALA A 134 -7.33 -5.50 -6.52
C ALA A 134 -6.06 -5.14 -7.30
N GLY A 135 -6.22 -4.62 -8.53
CA GLY A 135 -5.11 -4.11 -9.33
C GLY A 135 -4.58 -2.77 -8.83
N SER A 136 -5.47 -1.89 -8.38
CA SER A 136 -5.14 -0.57 -7.83
C SER A 136 -6.13 -0.19 -6.74
N ILE A 137 -5.65 0.48 -5.70
CA ILE A 137 -6.46 1.09 -4.64
C ILE A 137 -6.16 2.59 -4.65
N PHE A 138 -7.20 3.41 -4.70
CA PHE A 138 -7.09 4.87 -4.60
C PHE A 138 -7.67 5.31 -3.26
N SER A 139 -6.86 5.93 -2.41
CA SER A 139 -7.29 6.50 -1.14
C SER A 139 -6.55 7.81 -0.88
N ASP A 140 -7.15 8.70 -0.10
CA ASP A 140 -6.50 9.94 0.35
C ASP A 140 -5.39 9.62 1.36
N THR A 141 -5.75 8.85 2.39
CA THR A 141 -4.82 8.26 3.35
C THR A 141 -4.93 6.73 3.29
N ALA A 142 -3.81 6.02 3.43
CA ALA A 142 -3.78 4.57 3.57
C ALA A 142 -3.04 4.21 4.86
N GLU A 143 -3.73 3.54 5.78
CA GLU A 143 -3.14 3.01 7.01
C GLU A 143 -2.95 1.49 6.88
N PHE A 144 -1.71 1.03 7.06
CA PHE A 144 -1.36 -0.39 7.03
C PHE A 144 -0.82 -0.81 8.40
N SER A 145 -1.72 -1.03 9.36
CA SER A 145 -1.37 -1.35 10.76
C SER A 145 -0.58 -2.65 10.93
N SER A 146 -0.77 -3.60 10.00
CA SER A 146 0.01 -4.85 9.91
C SER A 146 1.20 -4.77 8.93
N GLY A 147 1.49 -3.57 8.43
CA GLY A 147 2.54 -3.29 7.46
C GLY A 147 2.16 -3.59 6.01
N LEU A 148 3.09 -3.24 5.11
CA LEU A 148 3.04 -3.53 3.69
C LEU A 148 4.20 -4.47 3.34
N SER A 149 3.95 -5.43 2.46
CA SER A 149 4.99 -6.31 1.91
C SER A 149 4.98 -6.24 0.38
N GLY A 150 6.12 -6.48 -0.26
CA GLY A 150 6.30 -6.35 -1.71
C GLY A 150 7.32 -5.29 -2.11
N SER A 151 7.16 -4.69 -3.29
CA SER A 151 8.09 -3.65 -3.78
C SER A 151 7.78 -2.30 -3.12
N LEU A 152 8.37 -2.08 -1.94
CA LEU A 152 8.43 -0.77 -1.28
C LEU A 152 9.50 0.15 -1.87
N THR A 153 10.36 -0.40 -2.74
CA THR A 153 11.60 0.23 -3.17
C THR A 153 11.47 0.90 -4.53
N GLN A 154 10.35 0.75 -5.23
CA GLN A 154 10.12 1.32 -6.56
C GLN A 154 8.85 2.16 -6.61
N LEU A 155 8.90 3.23 -7.41
CA LEU A 155 7.76 4.04 -7.80
C LEU A 155 6.95 3.34 -8.91
N THR A 156 5.78 3.88 -9.22
CA THR A 156 4.90 3.37 -10.29
C THR A 156 5.53 3.42 -11.69
N ASP A 157 6.57 4.21 -11.88
CA ASP A 157 7.36 4.29 -13.12
C ASP A 157 8.57 3.33 -13.14
N GLY A 158 8.71 2.47 -12.12
CA GLY A 158 9.78 1.48 -11.98
C GLY A 158 11.11 2.05 -11.47
N LYS A 159 11.21 3.37 -11.21
CA LYS A 159 12.43 3.95 -10.62
C LYS A 159 12.51 3.66 -9.13
N PRO A 160 13.72 3.63 -8.54
CA PRO A 160 13.87 3.54 -7.09
C PRO A 160 13.16 4.70 -6.37
N TYR A 161 12.45 4.39 -5.28
CA TYR A 161 11.89 5.40 -4.38
C TYR A 161 13.02 6.15 -3.62
N LEU A 162 14.14 5.47 -3.35
CA LEU A 162 15.34 6.03 -2.73
C LEU A 162 16.52 5.98 -3.69
N VAL A 163 17.25 7.09 -3.83
CA VAL A 163 18.40 7.23 -4.73
C VAL A 163 19.64 7.64 -3.92
N SER A 164 20.78 6.99 -4.16
CA SER A 164 22.05 7.27 -3.49
C SER A 164 22.68 8.58 -3.96
N GLY A 165 23.37 9.26 -3.04
CA GLY A 165 24.32 10.35 -3.34
C GLY A 165 25.78 9.86 -3.37
N ALA A 166 26.73 10.74 -3.67
CA ALA A 166 28.14 10.37 -3.94
C ALA A 166 28.85 9.57 -2.82
N ALA A 167 28.51 9.78 -1.55
CA ALA A 167 29.14 9.11 -0.41
C ALA A 167 28.28 7.99 0.21
N ILE A 168 27.05 7.80 -0.29
CA ILE A 168 26.08 6.87 0.28
C ILE A 168 25.82 5.76 -0.71
N SER A 169 25.95 4.51 -0.28
CA SER A 169 25.48 3.35 -1.03
C SER A 169 24.12 2.92 -0.50
N ILE A 170 23.18 2.69 -1.42
CA ILE A 170 21.84 2.17 -1.10
C ILE A 170 21.68 0.85 -1.86
N THR A 171 21.51 -0.25 -1.13
CA THR A 171 21.30 -1.59 -1.70
C THR A 171 19.98 -2.17 -1.20
N THR A 172 19.18 -2.70 -2.11
CA THR A 172 17.92 -3.39 -1.76
C THR A 172 18.14 -4.89 -1.61
N GLY A 173 17.62 -5.49 -0.55
CA GLY A 173 17.64 -6.94 -0.31
C GLY A 173 16.37 -7.65 -0.80
N SER A 174 16.42 -8.98 -0.89
CA SER A 174 15.33 -9.84 -1.38
C SER A 174 14.08 -9.88 -0.49
N SER A 175 14.15 -9.34 0.73
CA SER A 175 13.03 -9.21 1.67
C SER A 175 12.44 -7.78 1.71
N GLY A 176 12.76 -6.94 0.72
CA GLY A 176 12.36 -5.54 0.70
C GLY A 176 13.18 -4.66 1.65
N SER A 177 14.23 -5.20 2.28
CA SER A 177 15.14 -4.42 3.12
C SER A 177 15.91 -3.40 2.27
N VAL A 178 16.16 -2.23 2.85
CA VAL A 178 17.05 -1.21 2.27
C VAL A 178 18.24 -1.07 3.20
N ILE A 179 19.43 -1.35 2.69
CA ILE A 179 20.69 -1.16 3.39
C ILE A 179 21.29 0.15 2.91
N ILE A 180 21.54 1.06 3.86
CA ILE A 180 22.20 2.34 3.61
C ILE A 180 23.56 2.29 4.30
N SER A 181 24.63 2.46 3.53
CA SER A 181 25.99 2.55 4.05
C SER A 181 26.67 3.82 3.55
N ALA A 182 27.64 4.31 4.34
CA ALA A 182 28.55 5.35 3.91
C ALA A 182 29.93 4.73 3.72
N ALA A 183 30.63 5.08 2.65
CA ALA A 183 32.04 4.79 2.54
C ALA A 183 32.78 5.78 3.47
N SER A 184 33.32 5.29 4.59
CA SER A 184 34.27 6.10 5.38
C SER A 184 35.59 6.13 4.63
N THR A 185 35.83 7.18 3.85
CA THR A 185 37.08 7.38 3.12
C THR A 185 38.17 8.04 3.98
N VAL A 186 37.85 8.46 5.22
CA VAL A 186 38.83 9.11 6.10
C VAL A 186 39.88 8.12 6.61
N ARG A 187 41.14 8.28 6.17
CA ARG A 187 42.29 7.50 6.70
C ARG A 187 43.22 8.43 7.48
N LYS A 188 43.64 8.02 8.68
CA LYS A 188 44.62 8.76 9.50
C LYS A 188 45.92 7.97 9.60
N HIS A 189 47.03 8.64 9.29
CA HIS A 189 48.39 8.12 9.42
C HIS A 189 49.13 8.99 10.43
N VAL A 190 49.89 8.38 11.33
CA VAL A 190 50.74 9.07 12.30
C VAL A 190 52.12 8.48 12.18
N TYR A 191 53.11 9.34 11.98
CA TYR A 191 54.50 8.95 11.81
C TYR A 191 55.39 9.85 12.67
N GLU A 192 56.19 9.21 13.52
CA GLU A 192 57.18 9.87 14.36
C GLU A 192 58.54 9.85 13.64
N ILE A 193 59.16 11.02 13.57
CA ILE A 193 60.47 11.18 12.98
C ILE A 193 61.51 10.66 13.96
N THR A 194 62.27 9.63 13.57
CA THR A 194 63.24 8.96 14.46
C THR A 194 64.66 9.53 14.38
N SER A 195 64.91 10.41 13.41
CA SER A 195 66.17 11.14 13.21
C SER A 195 65.91 12.40 12.40
N SER A 196 66.75 13.43 12.53
CA SER A 196 66.61 14.66 11.75
C SER A 196 66.47 14.38 10.25
N HIS A 197 65.48 15.02 9.61
CA HIS A 197 65.28 15.02 8.16
C HIS A 197 65.47 16.45 7.64
N GLU A 198 66.32 16.62 6.64
CA GLU A 198 66.60 17.93 6.05
C GLU A 198 65.41 18.43 5.22
N ALA A 199 65.23 19.75 5.18
CA ALA A 199 64.28 20.41 4.30
C ALA A 199 64.48 19.95 2.85
N GLN A 200 63.38 19.89 2.10
CA GLN A 200 63.32 19.49 0.68
C GLN A 200 63.78 18.05 0.40
N SER A 201 64.01 17.25 1.44
CA SER A 201 64.23 15.81 1.31
C SER A 201 62.90 15.08 1.57
N PRO A 202 62.37 14.29 0.61
CA PRO A 202 61.12 13.56 0.80
C PRO A 202 61.17 12.61 2.01
N VAL A 203 60.19 12.71 2.88
CA VAL A 203 60.00 11.84 4.04
C VAL A 203 59.05 10.71 3.65
N THR A 204 59.46 9.46 3.83
CA THR A 204 58.57 8.30 3.66
C THR A 204 57.71 8.11 4.90
N ILE A 205 56.39 8.13 4.71
CA ILE A 205 55.39 7.89 5.75
C ILE A 205 54.83 6.48 5.51
N PRO A 206 55.17 5.48 6.35
CA PRO A 206 54.77 4.10 6.11
C PRO A 206 53.26 3.91 5.97
N ASN A 207 52.85 3.13 4.96
CA ASN A 207 51.46 2.83 4.61
C ASN A 207 50.63 4.03 4.14
N LEU A 208 51.22 5.22 4.01
CA LEU A 208 50.55 6.36 3.38
C LEU A 208 50.31 6.04 1.89
N ASP A 209 49.12 6.40 1.43
CA ASP A 209 48.75 6.38 0.02
C ASP A 209 48.01 7.68 -0.33
N VAL A 210 48.72 8.60 -0.98
CA VAL A 210 48.19 9.88 -1.49
C VAL A 210 47.94 9.88 -3.00
N SER A 211 47.86 8.71 -3.64
CA SER A 211 47.68 8.60 -5.09
C SER A 211 46.39 9.25 -5.61
N ASP A 212 45.31 9.27 -4.81
CA ASP A 212 44.00 9.82 -5.19
C ASP A 212 43.75 11.29 -4.73
N VAL A 213 44.75 11.91 -4.09
CA VAL A 213 44.64 13.24 -3.46
C VAL A 213 45.00 14.37 -4.42
N ASP A 214 45.99 14.18 -5.31
CA ASP A 214 46.36 15.10 -6.40
C ASP A 214 46.50 16.59 -5.99
N SER A 215 47.33 16.87 -4.99
CA SER A 215 47.54 18.23 -4.41
C SER A 215 46.27 18.98 -3.99
N ASN A 216 45.11 18.32 -3.95
CA ASN A 216 43.83 18.92 -3.62
C ASN A 216 43.73 19.08 -2.09
N PRO A 217 43.71 20.33 -1.57
CA PRO A 217 43.62 20.56 -0.13
C PRO A 217 42.32 20.03 0.50
N ASP A 218 41.24 19.85 -0.27
CA ASP A 218 39.98 19.29 0.25
C ASP A 218 40.06 17.78 0.52
N LYS A 219 41.13 17.12 0.07
CA LYS A 219 41.33 15.67 0.18
C LYS A 219 42.46 15.27 1.13
N ILE A 220 43.24 16.23 1.65
CA ILE A 220 44.34 15.93 2.56
C ILE A 220 44.58 17.05 3.57
N ASP A 221 44.76 16.64 4.83
CA ASP A 221 45.33 17.49 5.87
C ASP A 221 46.64 16.88 6.35
N VAL A 222 47.71 17.68 6.39
CA VAL A 222 49.00 17.30 6.99
C VAL A 222 49.22 18.16 8.22
N PHE A 223 49.54 17.53 9.35
CA PHE A 223 49.91 18.19 10.59
C PHE A 223 51.32 17.82 10.97
N VAL A 224 52.10 18.77 11.48
CA VAL A 224 53.37 18.52 12.18
C VAL A 224 53.23 19.00 13.60
N ASN A 225 53.44 18.12 14.58
CA ASN A 225 53.26 18.40 16.01
C ASN A 225 51.88 18.97 16.36
N GLY A 226 50.85 18.56 15.62
CA GLY A 226 49.47 19.02 15.78
C GLY A 226 49.15 20.36 15.11
N GLN A 227 50.13 21.04 14.51
CA GLN A 227 49.89 22.25 13.71
C GLN A 227 49.56 21.86 12.26
N LEU A 228 48.48 22.41 11.71
CA LEU A 228 48.09 22.21 10.31
C LEU A 228 49.12 22.87 9.39
N MET A 229 49.63 22.09 8.43
CA MET A 229 50.56 22.51 7.40
C MET A 229 49.81 22.83 6.09
N THR A 230 50.31 23.78 5.33
CA THR A 230 49.75 24.19 4.04
C THR A 230 50.54 23.60 2.87
N SER A 231 49.84 23.10 1.84
CA SER A 231 50.47 22.49 0.66
C SER A 231 50.78 23.51 -0.42
N GLY A 232 51.91 23.35 -1.13
CA GLY A 232 52.28 24.13 -2.30
C GLY A 232 53.78 24.46 -2.34
N THR A 233 54.32 24.76 -3.53
CA THR A 233 55.79 24.91 -3.78
C THR A 233 56.49 26.05 -3.02
N LEU A 234 55.73 26.92 -2.36
CA LEU A 234 56.22 28.02 -1.51
C LEU A 234 55.49 28.04 -0.15
N LYS A 235 55.03 26.87 0.30
CA LYS A 235 54.25 26.69 1.53
C LYS A 235 55.04 25.82 2.52
N ASP A 236 54.36 25.03 3.33
CA ASP A 236 55.01 24.21 4.36
C ASP A 236 55.46 22.85 3.79
N TYR A 237 54.69 22.29 2.85
CA TYR A 237 55.00 21.00 2.22
C TYR A 237 54.51 20.87 0.77
N VAL A 238 55.04 19.88 0.04
CA VAL A 238 54.48 19.34 -1.20
C VAL A 238 54.43 17.81 -1.16
N LEU A 239 53.55 17.21 -1.97
CA LEU A 239 53.59 15.78 -2.22
C LEU A 239 54.73 15.50 -3.20
N SER A 240 55.59 14.53 -2.92
CA SER A 240 56.84 14.33 -3.70
C SER A 240 56.62 13.59 -5.03
N GLY A 241 55.37 13.35 -5.43
CA GLY A 241 54.98 12.55 -6.61
C GLY A 241 55.00 11.03 -6.38
N GLU A 242 55.49 10.57 -5.23
CA GLU A 242 55.36 9.18 -4.77
C GLU A 242 54.23 9.08 -3.73
N SER A 243 53.50 7.96 -3.73
CA SER A 243 52.25 7.81 -2.95
C SER A 243 52.46 7.77 -1.43
N ASP A 244 53.68 7.53 -0.96
CA ASP A 244 54.02 7.35 0.45
C ASP A 244 54.96 8.45 0.97
N LYS A 245 55.18 9.53 0.20
CA LYS A 245 56.17 10.55 0.52
C LYS A 245 55.64 11.97 0.53
N VAL A 246 56.13 12.73 1.51
CA VAL A 246 55.84 14.15 1.69
C VAL A 246 57.15 14.91 1.84
N GLU A 247 57.31 16.00 1.10
CA GLU A 247 58.49 16.87 1.16
C GLU A 247 58.14 18.14 1.93
N PHE A 248 58.88 18.44 2.99
CA PHE A 248 58.69 19.64 3.82
C PHE A 248 59.74 20.71 3.49
N TYR A 249 59.35 21.99 3.50
CA TYR A 249 60.26 23.11 3.24
C TYR A 249 61.02 23.61 4.49
N PHE A 250 60.99 22.82 5.57
CA PHE A 250 61.71 23.05 6.81
C PHE A 250 62.26 21.72 7.33
N ASN A 251 63.29 21.81 8.18
CA ASN A 251 63.88 20.63 8.79
C ASN A 251 62.93 20.02 9.81
N LEU A 252 62.79 18.69 9.77
CA LEU A 252 62.14 17.93 10.83
C LEU A 252 63.19 17.42 11.80
N LEU A 253 62.90 17.52 13.08
CA LEU A 253 63.75 17.03 14.15
C LEU A 253 63.33 15.62 14.57
N SER A 254 64.20 14.93 15.29
CA SER A 254 63.77 13.73 16.02
C SER A 254 62.60 14.11 16.92
N ASP A 255 61.64 13.20 17.03
CA ASP A 255 60.44 13.27 17.86
C ASP A 255 59.33 14.18 17.29
N ASP A 256 59.54 14.80 16.12
CA ASP A 256 58.45 15.45 15.38
C ASP A 256 57.41 14.40 14.96
N ILE A 257 56.13 14.73 15.14
CA ILE A 257 55.02 13.87 14.78
C ILE A 257 54.30 14.42 13.56
N ILE A 258 54.36 13.69 12.45
CA ILE A 258 53.56 13.95 11.26
C ILE A 258 52.24 13.20 11.40
N THR A 259 51.12 13.90 11.24
CA THR A 259 49.81 13.28 11.06
C THR A 259 49.27 13.62 9.68
N VAL A 260 48.92 12.62 8.88
CA VAL A 260 48.26 12.81 7.58
C VAL A 260 46.85 12.25 7.65
N ARG A 261 45.85 13.08 7.31
CA ARG A 261 44.47 12.64 7.06
C ARG A 261 44.17 12.76 5.59
N THR A 262 43.61 11.71 4.99
CA THR A 262 43.06 11.74 3.62
C THR A 262 41.57 11.48 3.65
N TYR A 263 40.83 12.04 2.67
CA TYR A 263 39.37 12.00 2.58
C TYR A 263 38.88 11.51 1.22
#